data_AF-A0A7Y6A6B0-F1
#
_entry.id   AF-A0A7Y6A6B0-F1
#
_cell.length_a   1.000
_cell.length_b   1.000
_cell.length_c   1.000
_cell.angle_alpha   90.00
_cell.angle_beta   90.00
_cell.angle_gamma   90.00
#
_symmetry.space_group_name_H-M   'P 1'
#
loop_
_entity.id
_entity.type
_entity.pdbx_description
1 polymer ?
#
loop_
_entity_poly.entity_id
_entity_poly.type
_entity_poly.pdbx_seq_one_letter_code
_entity_poly.pdbx_strand_id
1 'polypeptide(L)'
;MADNMYAGVSVQAFPNGDAALSTPHGDVKAFLDYVRQFSGVNFHAQDDDVREWRFNREYDNWQDSLGMDSVRVLHTYTHMGMAADGRYVAAMGRTWDNTFLAESTRMSFGDQRLRYLMLHGCHSLEMQGGQNPWRTWAEPNKGARMIFGFDGLTYDVGGLGAGFFREWNKGKSFSQSWQDAAFSTLTNHRPSSTACGATADEAQDRLWNERLFHGGAVSDNWYWWRWAGPTVIEVVITITVPPSPMRLSVERRPVDDEAARNLGDRFGLRPWIASAASPDPEHRDDGGDALVGPRLVLSPDGTYEAFLAEPDRYARPIDVDAARDIAERTVRSLELDTELVLDAVTVTEHGGASQDGDQTETAIADFTAHFRQVFDGTPMARGHDGHVSVTLDAGGTVCSVSDRTVSVVGAVEAAPADGYGVDVDEALHRRIADLERQLRCDGRSDSELVLLPDTRDVSYRIDHDSAVLVAREEVEVRSGDFAIRKVVEAVL
;
A
#
# COMPACT_ATOMS: atom_id res chain seq x y z
N MET A 1 20.08 20.65 16.81
CA MET A 1 18.83 19.94 17.15
C MET A 1 18.66 18.85 16.12
N ALA A 2 18.20 17.65 16.50
CA ALA A 2 17.76 16.68 15.50
C ALA A 2 16.69 17.35 14.63
N ASP A 3 16.67 17.11 13.32
CA ASP A 3 15.78 17.84 12.39
C ASP A 3 14.28 17.52 12.55
N ASN A 4 13.89 16.76 13.60
CA ASN A 4 12.55 16.26 13.87
C ASN A 4 11.84 15.85 12.58
N MET A 5 12.47 14.94 11.83
CA MET A 5 12.03 14.68 10.46
C MET A 5 10.92 13.64 10.40
N TYR A 6 11.07 12.54 11.16
CA TYR A 6 10.17 11.39 11.09
C TYR A 6 9.63 11.01 12.47
N ALA A 7 8.36 10.68 12.54
CA ALA A 7 7.77 9.97 13.67
C ALA A 7 6.72 8.95 13.21
N GLY A 8 6.37 8.05 14.12
CA GLY A 8 5.35 7.04 13.89
C GLY A 8 4.39 6.89 15.07
N VAL A 9 3.13 6.58 14.73
CA VAL A 9 2.06 6.29 15.68
C VAL A 9 1.39 4.99 15.25
N SER A 10 1.27 4.02 16.16
CA SER A 10 0.54 2.77 15.87
C SER A 10 -0.33 2.34 17.04
N VAL A 11 -1.54 1.87 16.75
CA VAL A 11 -2.49 1.41 17.78
C VAL A 11 -3.03 0.04 17.38
N GLN A 12 -2.91 -0.93 18.28
CA GLN A 12 -3.45 -2.28 18.16
C GLN A 12 -4.51 -2.58 19.22
N ALA A 13 -4.42 -1.93 20.38
CA ALA A 13 -5.37 -2.04 21.46
C ALA A 13 -6.16 -0.74 21.66
N PHE A 14 -7.47 -0.87 21.86
CA PHE A 14 -8.39 0.26 21.97
C PHE A 14 -9.16 0.22 23.30
N PRO A 15 -9.31 1.35 24.00
CA PRO A 15 -9.87 1.39 25.36
C PRO A 15 -11.38 1.16 25.40
N ASN A 16 -12.08 1.32 24.27
CA ASN A 16 -13.53 1.17 24.14
C ASN A 16 -13.97 -0.24 23.71
N GLY A 17 -13.03 -1.17 23.51
CA GLY A 17 -13.33 -2.53 23.08
C GLY A 17 -13.38 -2.72 21.55
N ASP A 18 -13.03 -1.72 20.74
CA ASP A 18 -12.92 -1.91 19.29
C ASP A 18 -11.94 -3.02 18.92
N ALA A 19 -12.24 -3.75 17.84
CA ALA A 19 -11.47 -4.89 17.33
C ALA A 19 -9.96 -4.61 17.26
N ALA A 20 -9.13 -5.53 17.76
CA ALA A 20 -7.69 -5.36 17.70
C ALA A 20 -7.19 -5.45 16.26
N LEU A 21 -6.19 -4.64 16.00
CA LEU A 21 -5.34 -4.79 14.83
C LEU A 21 -4.12 -5.65 15.21
N SER A 22 -3.59 -6.41 14.26
CA SER A 22 -2.46 -7.32 14.48
C SER A 22 -1.14 -6.80 13.91
N THR A 23 -1.20 -5.89 12.95
CA THR A 23 -0.04 -5.45 12.15
C THR A 23 0.49 -4.02 12.35
N PRO A 24 -0.25 -3.04 12.94
CA PRO A 24 0.20 -1.66 13.05
C PRO A 24 1.60 -1.42 13.60
N HIS A 25 1.99 -2.09 14.69
CA HIS A 25 3.31 -1.87 15.28
C HIS A 25 4.43 -2.33 14.35
N GLY A 26 4.26 -3.49 13.72
CA GLY A 26 5.26 -4.03 12.80
C GLY A 26 5.44 -3.13 11.58
N ASP A 27 4.33 -2.64 11.01
CA ASP A 27 4.34 -1.80 9.82
C ASP A 27 5.00 -0.43 10.06
N VAL A 28 4.57 0.27 11.12
CA VAL A 28 5.14 1.59 11.48
C VAL A 28 6.59 1.45 11.92
N LYS A 29 6.94 0.41 12.66
CA LYS A 29 8.34 0.13 13.00
C LYS A 29 9.18 -0.09 11.75
N ALA A 30 8.68 -0.82 10.74
CA ALA A 30 9.43 -1.09 9.52
C ALA A 30 9.70 0.19 8.70
N PHE A 31 8.72 1.10 8.64
CA PHE A 31 8.92 2.45 8.10
C PHE A 31 10.04 3.20 8.84
N LEU A 32 9.98 3.21 10.18
CA LEU A 32 10.94 3.92 11.01
C LEU A 32 12.35 3.29 10.99
N ASP A 33 12.45 1.97 10.89
CA ASP A 33 13.73 1.26 10.77
C ASP A 33 14.43 1.59 9.46
N TYR A 34 13.68 1.80 8.38
CA TYR A 34 14.25 2.26 7.13
C TYR A 34 14.91 3.64 7.29
N VAL A 35 14.17 4.63 7.80
CA VAL A 35 14.69 6.01 7.92
C VAL A 35 15.82 6.13 8.95
N ARG A 36 15.87 5.26 9.95
CA ARG A 36 16.98 5.18 10.94
C ARG A 36 18.36 4.96 10.30
N GLN A 37 18.40 4.45 9.08
CA GLN A 37 19.66 4.25 8.35
C GLN A 37 20.33 5.59 7.98
N PHE A 38 19.59 6.69 7.89
CA PHE A 38 20.13 8.00 7.48
C PHE A 38 19.57 9.21 8.24
N SER A 39 18.58 9.03 9.12
CA SER A 39 18.01 10.11 9.93
C SER A 39 17.63 9.61 11.33
N GLY A 40 17.69 10.51 12.32
CA GLY A 40 17.06 10.27 13.62
C GLY A 40 15.53 10.18 13.50
N VAL A 41 14.93 9.31 14.30
CA VAL A 41 13.48 9.24 14.53
C VAL A 41 13.15 10.08 15.75
N ASN A 42 12.18 10.98 15.64
CA ASN A 42 11.78 11.87 16.72
C ASN A 42 11.01 11.12 17.81
N PHE A 43 9.96 10.38 17.43
CA PHE A 43 9.26 9.47 18.34
C PHE A 43 8.63 8.29 17.60
N HIS A 44 8.36 7.24 18.37
CA HIS A 44 7.48 6.13 17.99
C HIS A 44 6.53 5.89 19.16
N ALA A 45 5.26 6.26 19.02
CA ALA A 45 4.24 6.07 20.06
C ALA A 45 3.36 4.86 19.72
N GLN A 46 3.04 4.05 20.72
CA GLN A 46 2.28 2.81 20.56
C GLN A 46 1.18 2.71 21.61
N ASP A 47 -0.01 2.23 21.22
CA ASP A 47 -1.15 1.95 22.10
C ASP A 47 -1.42 3.08 23.12
N ASP A 48 -1.28 2.81 24.42
CA ASP A 48 -1.57 3.70 25.55
C ASP A 48 -0.87 5.08 25.50
N ASP A 49 0.24 5.14 24.77
CA ASP A 49 1.00 6.37 24.55
C ASP A 49 0.40 7.25 23.44
N VAL A 50 -0.52 6.71 22.66
CA VAL A 50 -1.25 7.40 21.59
C VAL A 50 -2.57 7.92 22.14
N ARG A 51 -2.69 9.24 22.17
CA ARG A 51 -3.85 9.98 22.69
C ARG A 51 -4.18 11.11 21.72
N GLU A 52 -5.45 11.48 21.66
CA GLU A 52 -5.97 12.46 20.71
C GLU A 52 -5.33 13.84 20.83
N TRP A 53 -4.85 14.25 22.01
CA TRP A 53 -4.12 15.51 22.19
C TRP A 53 -2.96 15.65 21.19
N ARG A 54 -2.29 14.56 20.79
CA ARG A 54 -1.17 14.61 19.83
C ARG A 54 -1.58 15.19 18.48
N PHE A 55 -2.86 15.15 18.16
CA PHE A 55 -3.45 15.63 16.91
C PHE A 55 -4.23 16.93 17.09
N ASN A 56 -4.64 17.25 18.31
CA ASN A 56 -5.39 18.46 18.60
C ASN A 56 -4.50 19.69 18.45
N ARG A 57 -5.04 20.76 17.86
CA ARG A 57 -4.35 22.04 17.61
C ARG A 57 -3.58 22.61 18.81
N GLU A 58 -4.06 22.38 20.02
CA GLU A 58 -3.44 22.93 21.24
C GLU A 58 -2.09 22.25 21.58
N TYR A 59 -1.89 21.00 21.14
CA TYR A 59 -0.76 20.16 21.53
C TYR A 59 -0.07 19.44 20.36
N ASP A 60 -0.46 19.74 19.12
CA ASP A 60 0.11 19.20 17.89
C ASP A 60 1.62 19.46 17.71
N ASN A 61 2.18 20.47 18.39
CA ASN A 61 3.62 20.71 18.53
C ASN A 61 4.08 20.73 20.00
N TRP A 62 3.46 19.91 20.87
CA TRP A 62 3.81 19.86 22.28
C TRP A 62 5.30 19.57 22.51
N GLN A 63 5.94 20.43 23.31
CA GLN A 63 7.38 20.40 23.63
C GLN A 63 8.29 20.30 22.38
N ASP A 64 7.82 20.82 21.25
CA ASP A 64 8.53 20.74 19.96
C ASP A 64 8.92 19.32 19.55
N SER A 65 8.24 18.28 20.06
CA SER A 65 8.72 16.91 19.91
C SER A 65 7.68 15.79 19.98
N LEU A 66 6.44 16.02 20.43
CA LEU A 66 5.54 14.89 20.73
C LEU A 66 4.19 14.90 19.98
N GLY A 67 3.80 16.02 19.37
CA GLY A 67 2.57 16.09 18.58
C GLY A 67 2.81 15.85 17.07
N MET A 68 1.72 15.73 16.32
CA MET A 68 1.77 15.45 14.87
C MET A 68 2.50 16.53 14.07
N ASP A 69 2.35 17.80 14.45
CA ASP A 69 2.96 18.95 13.78
C ASP A 69 4.36 19.29 14.31
N SER A 70 4.92 18.44 15.18
CA SER A 70 6.31 18.53 15.62
C SER A 70 7.32 17.88 14.66
N VAL A 71 6.84 17.17 13.64
CA VAL A 71 7.69 16.44 12.68
C VAL A 71 7.37 16.79 11.24
N ARG A 72 8.30 16.54 10.30
CA ARG A 72 8.05 16.73 8.86
C ARG A 72 7.17 15.64 8.26
N VAL A 73 7.37 14.40 8.69
CA VAL A 73 6.69 13.20 8.19
C VAL A 73 6.13 12.42 9.39
N LEU A 74 4.83 12.18 9.37
CA LEU A 74 4.16 11.32 10.35
C LEU A 74 3.52 10.12 9.65
N HIS A 75 3.89 8.90 10.07
CA HIS A 75 3.22 7.68 9.65
C HIS A 75 2.34 7.14 10.77
N THR A 76 1.04 7.02 10.50
CA THR A 76 0.02 6.61 11.47
C THR A 76 -0.67 5.35 10.99
N TYR A 77 -0.79 4.34 11.86
CA TYR A 77 -1.62 3.15 11.60
C TYR A 77 -2.53 2.84 12.79
N THR A 78 -3.84 2.97 12.57
CA THR A 78 -4.90 2.68 13.53
C THR A 78 -6.24 2.47 12.81
N HIS A 79 -7.32 2.19 13.55
CA HIS A 79 -8.68 2.33 13.02
C HIS A 79 -8.96 3.78 12.67
N MET A 80 -9.51 3.97 11.47
CA MET A 80 -9.86 5.27 10.93
C MET A 80 -11.23 5.17 10.26
N GLY A 81 -11.88 6.32 10.12
CA GLY A 81 -13.19 6.44 9.52
C GLY A 81 -13.42 7.82 8.93
N MET A 82 -14.41 7.91 8.05
CA MET A 82 -14.93 9.16 7.52
C MET A 82 -16.41 9.24 7.84
N ALA A 83 -16.83 10.29 8.54
CA ALA A 83 -18.23 10.55 8.77
C ALA A 83 -18.90 11.12 7.50
N ALA A 84 -20.23 11.01 7.41
CA ALA A 84 -21.00 11.44 6.24
C ALA A 84 -20.86 12.94 5.92
N ASP A 85 -20.50 13.77 6.90
CA ASP A 85 -20.22 15.20 6.74
C ASP A 85 -18.82 15.49 6.18
N GLY A 86 -17.95 14.48 6.06
CA GLY A 86 -16.57 14.59 5.58
C GLY A 86 -15.55 14.76 6.70
N ARG A 87 -15.98 14.59 7.96
CA ARG A 87 -15.10 14.62 9.13
C ARG A 87 -14.33 13.32 9.28
N TYR A 88 -13.01 13.42 9.31
CA TYR A 88 -12.11 12.31 9.59
C TYR A 88 -12.10 11.99 11.09
N VAL A 89 -12.08 10.71 11.42
CA VAL A 89 -11.93 10.20 12.79
C VAL A 89 -10.89 9.09 12.84
N ALA A 90 -10.12 9.04 13.93
CA ALA A 90 -9.16 7.97 14.21
C ALA A 90 -9.21 7.54 15.66
N ALA A 91 -9.19 6.23 15.89
CA ALA A 91 -9.16 5.66 17.24
C ALA A 91 -7.75 5.71 17.84
N MET A 92 -7.66 6.16 19.08
CA MET A 92 -6.44 6.26 19.86
C MET A 92 -6.35 5.10 20.85
N GLY A 93 -5.13 4.78 21.29
CA GLY A 93 -4.93 3.67 22.21
C GLY A 93 -5.32 3.99 23.66
N ARG A 94 -5.59 5.26 24.00
CA ARG A 94 -6.07 5.64 25.32
C ARG A 94 -6.93 6.90 25.31
N THR A 95 -7.90 6.92 26.21
CA THR A 95 -8.76 8.09 26.45
C THR A 95 -7.99 9.24 27.11
N TRP A 96 -8.15 10.45 26.58
CA TRP A 96 -7.79 11.70 27.22
C TRP A 96 -8.88 12.76 26.97
N ASP A 97 -9.13 13.59 27.98
CA ASP A 97 -10.25 14.55 27.99
C ASP A 97 -11.61 13.93 27.56
N ASN A 98 -11.91 12.76 28.13
CA ASN A 98 -13.15 12.00 27.90
C ASN A 98 -13.41 11.52 26.46
N THR A 99 -12.40 11.53 25.59
CA THR A 99 -12.48 10.92 24.26
C THR A 99 -11.24 10.07 23.98
N PHE A 100 -11.35 9.11 23.08
CA PHE A 100 -10.23 8.36 22.52
C PHE A 100 -10.16 8.57 21.00
N LEU A 101 -10.91 9.54 20.47
CA LEU A 101 -10.99 9.83 19.04
C LEU A 101 -10.22 11.11 18.73
N ALA A 102 -9.29 11.02 17.78
CA ALA A 102 -8.75 12.19 17.10
C ALA A 102 -9.65 12.53 15.91
N GLU A 103 -10.00 13.81 15.75
CA GLU A 103 -11.01 14.25 14.77
C GLU A 103 -10.51 15.46 13.99
N SER A 104 -10.73 15.50 12.67
CA SER A 104 -10.22 16.61 11.83
C SER A 104 -10.71 17.99 12.25
N THR A 105 -11.90 18.10 12.86
CA THR A 105 -12.46 19.35 13.37
C THR A 105 -11.70 19.93 14.57
N ARG A 106 -10.83 19.14 15.22
CA ARG A 106 -9.97 19.58 16.32
C ARG A 106 -8.50 19.70 15.91
N MET A 107 -8.18 19.35 14.67
CA MET A 107 -6.82 19.38 14.13
C MET A 107 -6.49 20.76 13.54
N SER A 108 -5.22 21.10 13.61
CA SER A 108 -4.55 22.09 12.78
C SER A 108 -3.19 21.49 12.49
N PHE A 109 -2.73 21.50 11.24
CA PHE A 109 -1.40 20.96 10.96
C PHE A 109 -0.74 21.60 9.76
N GLY A 110 0.58 21.62 9.78
CA GLY A 110 1.40 22.18 8.73
C GLY A 110 1.67 23.67 8.91
N ASP A 111 1.07 24.32 9.91
CA ASP A 111 1.49 25.66 10.35
C ASP A 111 2.78 25.62 11.18
N GLN A 112 3.19 24.44 11.66
CA GLN A 112 4.53 24.19 12.21
C GLN A 112 5.41 23.40 11.23
N ARG A 113 5.60 22.08 11.44
CA ARG A 113 6.62 21.28 10.74
C ARG A 113 6.07 20.24 9.76
N LEU A 114 4.84 19.77 9.95
CA LEU A 114 4.26 18.67 9.18
C LEU A 114 4.07 19.05 7.73
N ARG A 115 4.63 18.22 6.84
CA ARG A 115 4.50 18.35 5.39
C ARG A 115 3.93 17.10 4.75
N TYR A 116 4.10 15.94 5.37
CA TYR A 116 3.66 14.66 4.83
C TYR A 116 2.95 13.87 5.92
N LEU A 117 1.67 13.59 5.69
CA LEU A 117 0.84 12.83 6.60
C LEU A 117 0.47 11.50 5.94
N MET A 118 0.93 10.39 6.51
CA MET A 118 0.65 9.05 6.01
C MET A 118 -0.34 8.36 6.95
N LEU A 119 -1.55 8.10 6.45
CA LEU A 119 -2.68 7.58 7.22
C LEU A 119 -3.03 6.17 6.76
N HIS A 120 -2.37 5.17 7.35
CA HIS A 120 -2.68 3.76 7.10
C HIS A 120 -3.91 3.38 7.94
N GLY A 121 -5.08 3.33 7.31
CA GLY A 121 -6.33 2.98 7.98
C GLY A 121 -7.52 3.12 7.04
N CYS A 122 -8.65 2.57 7.44
CA CYS A 122 -9.89 2.61 6.65
C CYS A 122 -10.39 4.04 6.45
N HIS A 123 -10.90 4.34 5.26
CA HIS A 123 -11.55 5.62 4.93
C HIS A 123 -10.69 6.85 5.30
N SER A 124 -9.36 6.69 5.31
CA SER A 124 -8.45 7.73 5.80
C SER A 124 -8.27 8.86 4.80
N LEU A 125 -8.57 8.61 3.52
CA LEU A 125 -8.56 9.61 2.45
C LEU A 125 -9.53 9.18 1.34
N GLU A 126 -10.83 9.44 1.57
CA GLU A 126 -11.92 9.03 0.69
C GLU A 126 -12.12 9.91 -0.54
N MET A 127 -12.53 9.27 -1.64
CA MET A 127 -12.87 9.90 -2.93
C MET A 127 -14.30 9.56 -3.39
N GLN A 128 -14.96 8.60 -2.73
CA GLN A 128 -16.29 8.12 -3.10
C GLN A 128 -17.39 8.72 -2.22
N GLY A 129 -18.67 8.50 -2.60
CA GLY A 129 -19.81 8.92 -1.78
C GLY A 129 -19.97 10.44 -1.64
N GLY A 130 -19.42 11.22 -2.58
CA GLY A 130 -19.40 12.69 -2.50
C GLY A 130 -18.34 13.23 -1.52
N GLN A 131 -17.41 12.39 -1.07
CA GLN A 131 -16.23 12.81 -0.34
C GLN A 131 -15.09 13.14 -1.31
N ASN A 132 -14.20 14.03 -0.86
CA ASN A 132 -12.94 14.32 -1.52
C ASN A 132 -11.98 14.97 -0.51
N PRO A 133 -10.67 15.04 -0.81
CA PRO A 133 -9.68 15.53 0.12
C PRO A 133 -9.87 16.99 0.51
N TRP A 134 -10.39 17.83 -0.40
CA TRP A 134 -10.72 19.21 -0.09
C TRP A 134 -11.72 19.29 1.06
N ARG A 135 -12.83 18.54 0.96
CA ARG A 135 -13.91 18.54 1.95
C ARG A 135 -13.44 18.14 3.36
N THR A 136 -12.53 17.18 3.47
CA THR A 136 -12.02 16.70 4.76
C THR A 136 -10.87 17.53 5.30
N TRP A 137 -9.92 17.91 4.44
CA TRP A 137 -8.60 18.36 4.86
C TRP A 137 -8.32 19.84 4.62
N ALA A 138 -9.13 20.57 3.84
CA ALA A 138 -8.91 22.00 3.60
C ALA A 138 -8.98 22.83 4.89
N GLU A 139 -9.88 22.49 5.81
CA GLU A 139 -9.99 23.21 7.09
C GLU A 139 -8.82 22.94 8.05
N PRO A 140 -8.40 21.69 8.35
CA PRO A 140 -7.30 21.45 9.29
C PRO A 140 -5.91 21.66 8.68
N ASN A 141 -5.74 21.55 7.36
CA ASN A 141 -4.44 21.76 6.72
C ASN A 141 -4.08 23.26 6.69
N LYS A 142 -2.85 23.58 7.06
CA LYS A 142 -2.28 24.93 7.09
C LYS A 142 -0.93 25.03 6.36
N GLY A 143 -0.46 23.94 5.76
CA GLY A 143 0.83 23.94 5.08
C GLY A 143 1.39 22.57 4.69
N ALA A 144 0.63 21.49 4.85
CA ALA A 144 1.03 20.16 4.39
C ALA A 144 1.13 20.11 2.87
N ARG A 145 2.13 19.36 2.40
CA ARG A 145 2.44 19.14 0.99
C ARG A 145 1.65 17.99 0.42
N MET A 146 1.61 16.86 1.14
CA MET A 146 0.90 15.65 0.72
C MET A 146 0.26 14.91 1.89
N ILE A 147 -0.88 14.28 1.63
CA ILE A 147 -1.58 13.37 2.54
C ILE A 147 -1.79 12.05 1.79
N PHE A 148 -1.51 10.93 2.45
CA PHE A 148 -1.63 9.58 1.91
C PHE A 148 -2.63 8.78 2.74
N GLY A 149 -3.43 7.95 2.09
CA GLY A 149 -4.42 7.15 2.79
C GLY A 149 -5.07 6.11 1.88
N PHE A 150 -6.31 5.79 2.21
CA PHE A 150 -7.12 4.81 1.49
C PHE A 150 -8.56 5.28 1.33
N ASP A 151 -9.15 4.91 0.18
CA ASP A 151 -10.55 5.11 -0.15
C ASP A 151 -11.34 3.83 0.17
N GLY A 152 -12.10 3.83 1.27
CA GLY A 152 -12.82 2.66 1.73
C GLY A 152 -12.07 1.81 2.77
N LEU A 153 -12.53 0.58 2.98
CA LEU A 153 -11.93 -0.36 3.93
C LEU A 153 -10.54 -0.81 3.46
N THR A 154 -9.64 -0.91 4.43
CA THR A 154 -8.29 -1.48 4.26
C THR A 154 -8.21 -2.85 4.91
N TYR A 155 -7.05 -3.48 4.79
CA TYR A 155 -6.76 -4.77 5.39
C TYR A 155 -5.78 -4.58 6.55
N ASP A 156 -5.98 -5.36 7.62
CA ASP A 156 -5.01 -5.50 8.72
C ASP A 156 -3.85 -6.38 8.26
N VAL A 157 -3.01 -5.82 7.40
CA VAL A 157 -1.84 -6.47 6.81
C VAL A 157 -0.62 -5.57 6.97
N GLY A 158 0.52 -6.17 7.29
CA GLY A 158 1.78 -5.45 7.41
C GLY A 158 2.51 -5.36 6.08
N GLY A 159 3.52 -4.50 6.02
CA GLY A 159 4.49 -4.47 4.93
C GLY A 159 4.38 -3.25 4.01
N LEU A 160 3.38 -2.40 4.21
CA LEU A 160 3.23 -1.11 3.53
C LEU A 160 4.36 -0.16 3.93
N GLY A 161 4.68 -0.05 5.23
CA GLY A 161 5.70 0.87 5.73
C GLY A 161 7.09 0.62 5.12
N ALA A 162 7.56 -0.62 5.09
CA ALA A 162 8.79 -0.98 4.37
C ALA A 162 8.59 -1.00 2.85
N GLY A 163 7.41 -1.37 2.38
CA GLY A 163 7.07 -1.40 0.95
C GLY A 163 7.16 -0.04 0.29
N PHE A 164 6.69 1.01 0.96
CA PHE A 164 6.77 2.38 0.49
C PHE A 164 8.22 2.75 0.13
N PHE A 165 9.17 2.43 1.01
CA PHE A 165 10.58 2.72 0.75
C PHE A 165 11.21 1.79 -0.29
N ARG A 166 10.78 0.53 -0.38
CA ARG A 166 11.21 -0.36 -1.47
C ARG A 166 10.81 0.23 -2.83
N GLU A 167 9.58 0.70 -2.98
CA GLU A 167 9.09 1.31 -4.22
C GLU A 167 9.72 2.69 -4.48
N TRP A 168 9.90 3.50 -3.43
CA TRP A 168 10.56 4.80 -3.53
C TRP A 168 12.01 4.70 -4.01
N ASN A 169 12.73 3.67 -3.54
CA ASN A 169 14.08 3.34 -3.97
C ASN A 169 14.18 2.93 -5.43
N LYS A 170 13.07 2.69 -6.13
CA LYS A 170 13.06 2.43 -7.58
C LYS A 170 12.97 3.70 -8.44
N GLY A 171 12.96 4.88 -7.82
CA GLY A 171 12.81 6.13 -8.58
C GLY A 171 11.38 6.65 -8.68
N LYS A 172 10.42 6.09 -7.95
CA LYS A 172 8.98 6.44 -8.03
C LYS A 172 8.59 7.62 -7.15
N SER A 173 7.68 8.48 -7.58
CA SER A 173 7.10 9.52 -6.71
C SER A 173 6.48 8.95 -5.44
N PHE A 174 6.29 9.79 -4.42
CA PHE A 174 5.69 9.34 -3.17
C PHE A 174 4.30 8.74 -3.38
N SER A 175 3.47 9.35 -4.24
CA SER A 175 2.13 8.83 -4.51
C SER A 175 2.17 7.46 -5.19
N GLN A 176 3.09 7.27 -6.16
CA GLN A 176 3.24 6.00 -6.85
C GLN A 176 3.82 4.93 -5.91
N SER A 177 4.78 5.31 -5.07
CA SER A 177 5.38 4.41 -4.08
C SER A 177 4.36 3.92 -3.04
N TRP A 178 3.46 4.80 -2.60
CA TRP A 178 2.36 4.44 -1.70
C TRP A 178 1.39 3.46 -2.36
N GLN A 179 0.97 3.75 -3.61
CA GLN A 179 0.07 2.90 -4.37
C GLN A 179 0.66 1.51 -4.63
N ASP A 180 1.88 1.44 -5.14
CA ASP A 180 2.52 0.17 -5.51
C ASP A 180 2.87 -0.66 -4.27
N ALA A 181 3.20 -0.02 -3.16
CA ALA A 181 3.40 -0.70 -1.88
C ALA A 181 2.09 -1.31 -1.35
N ALA A 182 0.96 -0.62 -1.50
CA ALA A 182 -0.35 -1.15 -1.13
C ALA A 182 -0.77 -2.33 -2.02
N PHE A 183 -0.61 -2.22 -3.34
CA PHE A 183 -0.91 -3.36 -4.23
C PHE A 183 0.05 -4.53 -4.05
N SER A 184 1.28 -4.24 -3.59
CA SER A 184 2.25 -5.27 -3.20
C SER A 184 1.87 -6.02 -1.92
N THR A 185 0.99 -5.50 -1.07
CA THR A 185 0.45 -6.27 0.07
C THR A 185 -0.80 -7.03 -0.35
N LEU A 186 -1.77 -6.35 -0.98
CA LEU A 186 -2.96 -6.98 -1.57
C LEU A 186 -3.51 -6.14 -2.74
N THR A 187 -3.89 -6.79 -3.85
CA THR A 187 -4.37 -6.13 -5.07
C THR A 187 -5.76 -5.49 -4.94
N ASN A 188 -6.48 -5.79 -3.86
CA ASN A 188 -7.83 -5.28 -3.55
C ASN A 188 -7.82 -4.00 -2.69
N HIS A 189 -6.65 -3.51 -2.28
CA HIS A 189 -6.52 -2.21 -1.63
C HIS A 189 -7.04 -1.09 -2.54
N ARG A 190 -7.38 0.03 -1.92
CA ARG A 190 -7.75 1.26 -2.62
C ARG A 190 -6.88 2.44 -2.16
N PRO A 191 -5.58 2.45 -2.49
CA PRO A 191 -4.68 3.50 -2.04
C PRO A 191 -5.07 4.84 -2.67
N SER A 192 -4.93 5.90 -1.90
CA SER A 192 -5.17 7.27 -2.35
C SER A 192 -4.10 8.23 -1.85
N SER A 193 -3.93 9.33 -2.57
CA SER A 193 -2.97 10.38 -2.22
C SER A 193 -3.47 11.72 -2.71
N THR A 194 -3.22 12.77 -1.94
CA THR A 194 -3.46 14.15 -2.35
C THR A 194 -2.23 15.01 -2.13
N ALA A 195 -2.04 15.99 -3.01
CA ALA A 195 -1.05 17.03 -2.91
C ALA A 195 -1.75 18.40 -2.91
N CYS A 196 -1.18 19.34 -2.16
CA CYS A 196 -1.68 20.72 -2.08
C CYS A 196 -0.75 21.65 -2.86
N GLY A 197 -1.22 22.82 -3.31
CA GLY A 197 -0.38 23.83 -3.95
C GLY A 197 -1.11 25.17 -4.14
N ALA A 198 -0.38 26.19 -4.60
CA ALA A 198 -0.97 27.49 -4.92
C ALA A 198 -1.82 27.45 -6.20
N THR A 199 -1.52 26.51 -7.09
CA THR A 199 -2.19 26.31 -8.37
C THR A 199 -2.45 24.82 -8.63
N ALA A 200 -3.37 24.51 -9.54
CA ALA A 200 -3.63 23.14 -9.99
C ALA A 200 -2.36 22.48 -10.55
N ASP A 201 -1.56 23.20 -11.35
CA ASP A 201 -0.32 22.66 -11.94
C ASP A 201 0.72 22.33 -10.87
N GLU A 202 0.87 23.18 -9.84
CA GLU A 202 1.80 22.92 -8.74
C GLU A 202 1.37 21.70 -7.91
N ALA A 203 0.08 21.59 -7.61
CA ALA A 203 -0.46 20.44 -6.88
C ALA A 203 -0.33 19.14 -7.70
N GLN A 204 -0.56 19.20 -9.01
CA GLN A 204 -0.35 18.08 -9.94
C GLN A 204 1.10 17.64 -9.99
N ASP A 205 2.01 18.56 -10.30
CA ASP A 205 3.45 18.28 -10.38
C ASP A 205 3.93 17.61 -9.09
N ARG A 206 3.52 18.15 -7.94
CA ARG A 206 3.81 17.57 -6.64
C ARG A 206 3.27 16.16 -6.47
N LEU A 207 1.99 15.93 -6.76
CA LEU A 207 1.38 14.61 -6.62
C LEU A 207 2.19 13.57 -7.39
N TRP A 208 2.56 13.89 -8.62
CA TRP A 208 3.10 12.91 -9.53
C TRP A 208 4.62 12.78 -9.52
N ASN A 209 5.33 13.81 -9.09
CA ASN A 209 6.78 13.91 -9.24
C ASN A 209 7.53 14.10 -7.91
N GLU A 210 6.88 14.51 -6.82
CA GLU A 210 7.59 14.77 -5.55
C GLU A 210 8.11 13.46 -4.94
N ARG A 211 9.42 13.47 -4.63
CA ARG A 211 10.18 12.32 -4.14
C ARG A 211 11.06 12.61 -2.94
N LEU A 212 11.24 13.88 -2.58
CA LEU A 212 12.05 14.30 -1.45
C LEU A 212 11.17 14.96 -0.40
N PHE A 213 11.44 14.68 0.87
CA PHE A 213 10.68 15.25 1.97
C PHE A 213 11.13 16.69 2.24
N HIS A 214 10.52 17.65 1.56
CA HIS A 214 10.77 19.08 1.69
C HIS A 214 10.18 19.66 2.99
N GLY A 215 10.87 20.64 3.59
CA GLY A 215 10.41 21.31 4.82
C GLY A 215 9.52 22.53 4.61
N GLY A 216 9.43 23.05 3.38
CA GLY A 216 8.65 24.26 3.07
C GLY A 216 7.15 23.97 3.06
N ALA A 217 6.39 24.79 3.81
CA ALA A 217 4.93 24.77 3.73
C ALA A 217 4.47 25.19 2.33
N VAL A 218 3.29 24.71 1.92
CA VAL A 218 2.66 25.07 0.65
C VAL A 218 1.30 25.69 0.88
N SER A 219 0.83 26.43 -0.13
CA SER A 219 -0.55 26.92 -0.13
C SER A 219 -1.55 25.76 -0.21
N ASP A 220 -2.68 25.96 0.43
CA ASP A 220 -3.88 25.11 0.43
C ASP A 220 -4.93 25.61 -0.57
N ASN A 221 -4.57 26.49 -1.51
CA ASN A 221 -5.52 27.03 -2.51
C ASN A 221 -6.03 25.96 -3.47
N TRP A 222 -5.21 24.95 -3.76
CA TRP A 222 -5.52 23.86 -4.67
C TRP A 222 -5.14 22.52 -4.05
N TYR A 223 -6.01 21.55 -4.26
CA TYR A 223 -5.80 20.14 -3.96
C TYR A 223 -5.88 19.37 -5.26
N TRP A 224 -4.92 18.50 -5.49
CA TRP A 224 -4.97 17.48 -6.53
C TRP A 224 -4.82 16.12 -5.90
N TRP A 225 -5.52 15.12 -6.40
CA TRP A 225 -5.51 13.79 -5.81
C TRP A 225 -5.60 12.69 -6.84
N ARG A 226 -5.13 11.51 -6.43
CA ARG A 226 -5.28 10.25 -7.15
C ARG A 226 -5.81 9.18 -6.20
N TRP A 227 -6.50 8.21 -6.76
CA TRP A 227 -6.86 6.97 -6.09
C TRP A 227 -6.81 5.84 -7.10
N ALA A 228 -6.51 4.64 -6.62
CA ALA A 228 -6.54 3.47 -7.45
C ALA A 228 -7.38 2.39 -6.78
N GLY A 229 -7.96 1.50 -7.57
CA GLY A 229 -8.73 0.39 -7.05
C GLY A 229 -8.97 -0.70 -8.09
N PRO A 230 -9.36 -1.91 -7.64
CA PRO A 230 -9.70 -3.00 -8.53
C PRO A 230 -10.97 -2.67 -9.33
N THR A 231 -10.96 -3.03 -10.60
CA THR A 231 -12.15 -2.99 -11.46
C THR A 231 -12.78 -4.38 -11.55
N VAL A 232 -14.09 -4.43 -11.80
CA VAL A 232 -14.80 -5.69 -11.98
C VAL A 232 -14.47 -6.24 -13.37
N ILE A 233 -13.63 -7.28 -13.41
CA ILE A 233 -13.37 -8.07 -14.61
C ILE A 233 -13.68 -9.54 -14.33
N GLU A 234 -14.18 -10.25 -15.33
CA GLU A 234 -14.33 -11.70 -15.24
C GLU A 234 -12.94 -12.34 -15.34
N VAL A 235 -12.41 -12.72 -14.18
CA VAL A 235 -11.17 -13.47 -14.03
C VAL A 235 -11.55 -14.88 -13.59
N VAL A 236 -11.47 -15.83 -14.52
CA VAL A 236 -11.71 -17.24 -14.22
C VAL A 236 -10.41 -17.90 -13.80
N ILE A 237 -10.11 -17.85 -12.51
CA ILE A 237 -9.07 -18.70 -11.91
C ILE A 237 -9.78 -19.93 -11.35
N THR A 238 -9.53 -21.09 -11.94
CA THR A 238 -10.06 -22.35 -11.39
C THR A 238 -9.32 -22.66 -10.09
N ILE A 239 -9.98 -22.46 -8.95
CA ILE A 239 -9.47 -22.84 -7.64
C ILE A 239 -9.43 -24.38 -7.61
N THR A 240 -8.25 -24.95 -7.80
CA THR A 240 -8.04 -26.39 -7.73
C THR A 240 -7.19 -26.68 -6.51
N VAL A 241 -7.69 -27.47 -5.58
CA VAL A 241 -6.86 -28.01 -4.50
C VAL A 241 -6.01 -29.12 -5.12
N PRO A 242 -4.66 -28.99 -5.12
CA PRO A 242 -3.82 -30.05 -5.64
C PRO A 242 -4.01 -31.33 -4.82
N PRO A 243 -3.98 -32.51 -5.47
CA PRO A 243 -4.30 -33.79 -4.81
C PRO A 243 -3.31 -34.16 -3.69
N SER A 244 -2.08 -33.68 -3.77
CA SER A 244 -1.06 -33.76 -2.73
C SER A 244 -0.50 -32.35 -2.49
N PRO A 245 -0.64 -31.76 -1.29
CA PRO A 245 -0.03 -30.47 -0.99
C PRO A 245 1.49 -30.60 -1.05
N MET A 246 2.14 -29.67 -1.74
CA MET A 246 3.60 -29.63 -1.84
C MET A 246 4.16 -28.54 -0.93
N ARG A 247 5.37 -28.76 -0.42
CA ARG A 247 6.24 -27.69 0.05
C ARG A 247 7.25 -27.40 -1.04
N LEU A 248 7.29 -26.16 -1.48
CA LEU A 248 8.20 -25.72 -2.53
C LEU A 248 9.46 -25.13 -1.91
N SER A 249 10.61 -25.41 -2.51
CA SER A 249 11.84 -24.65 -2.34
C SER A 249 11.91 -23.64 -3.47
N VAL A 250 12.07 -22.36 -3.13
CA VAL A 250 12.11 -21.27 -4.09
C VAL A 250 13.42 -20.50 -4.01
N GLU A 251 13.91 -20.08 -5.15
CA GLU A 251 15.09 -19.24 -5.27
C GLU A 251 14.73 -17.93 -5.94
N ARG A 252 15.28 -16.84 -5.40
CA ARG A 252 15.19 -15.52 -6.03
C ARG A 252 16.28 -15.41 -7.10
N ARG A 253 16.00 -14.57 -8.09
CA ARG A 253 16.96 -14.24 -9.15
C ARG A 253 18.26 -13.72 -8.52
N PRO A 254 19.44 -14.15 -9.01
CA PRO A 254 20.70 -13.60 -8.54
C PRO A 254 20.79 -12.10 -8.86
N VAL A 255 21.43 -11.35 -7.96
CA VAL A 255 21.70 -9.91 -8.12
C VAL A 255 23.17 -9.74 -8.45
N ASP A 256 23.51 -9.91 -9.73
CA ASP A 256 24.85 -9.76 -10.28
C ASP A 256 24.84 -9.06 -11.65
N ASP A 257 26.03 -8.72 -12.14
CA ASP A 257 26.22 -8.01 -13.41
C ASP A 257 25.72 -8.80 -14.61
N GLU A 258 25.69 -10.13 -14.55
CA GLU A 258 25.20 -10.97 -15.65
C GLU A 258 23.67 -10.96 -15.70
N ALA A 259 23.01 -11.15 -14.57
CA ALA A 259 21.55 -11.05 -14.45
C ALA A 259 21.06 -9.65 -14.87
N ALA A 260 21.75 -8.60 -14.41
CA ALA A 260 21.46 -7.22 -14.79
C ALA A 260 21.60 -6.99 -16.31
N ARG A 261 22.68 -7.49 -16.93
CA ARG A 261 22.88 -7.39 -18.38
C ARG A 261 21.82 -8.15 -19.18
N ASN A 262 21.50 -9.38 -18.80
CA ASN A 262 20.50 -10.20 -19.49
C ASN A 262 19.12 -9.54 -19.46
N LEU A 263 18.72 -8.97 -18.31
CA LEU A 263 17.49 -8.20 -18.21
C LEU A 263 17.57 -6.91 -19.04
N GLY A 264 18.70 -6.21 -19.02
CA GLY A 264 18.92 -5.02 -19.84
C GLY A 264 18.74 -5.30 -21.32
N ASP A 265 19.34 -6.37 -21.83
CA ASP A 265 19.23 -6.80 -23.22
C ASP A 265 17.78 -7.17 -23.60
N ARG A 266 17.04 -7.81 -22.69
CA ARG A 266 15.62 -8.16 -22.90
C ARG A 266 14.75 -6.94 -23.19
N PHE A 267 14.96 -5.84 -22.46
CA PHE A 267 14.18 -4.62 -22.62
C PHE A 267 14.84 -3.58 -23.53
N GLY A 268 16.09 -3.79 -23.95
CA GLY A 268 16.90 -2.77 -24.62
C GLY A 268 17.23 -1.58 -23.70
N LEU A 269 17.34 -1.82 -22.39
CA LEU A 269 17.52 -0.79 -21.36
C LEU A 269 18.84 -0.97 -20.63
N ARG A 270 19.41 0.14 -20.14
CA ARG A 270 20.55 0.09 -19.23
C ARG A 270 20.05 -0.34 -17.84
N PRO A 271 20.57 -1.43 -17.27
CA PRO A 271 20.22 -1.82 -15.91
C PRO A 271 20.84 -0.88 -14.89
N TRP A 272 20.10 -0.68 -13.80
CA TRP A 272 20.50 0.02 -12.59
C TRP A 272 20.17 -0.87 -11.39
N ILE A 273 21.11 -1.03 -10.46
CA ILE A 273 20.89 -1.81 -9.24
C ILE A 273 20.41 -0.85 -8.16
N ALA A 274 19.21 -1.08 -7.64
CA ALA A 274 18.66 -0.24 -6.58
C ALA A 274 19.49 -0.37 -5.30
N SER A 275 19.69 0.76 -4.63
CA SER A 275 20.38 0.81 -3.34
C SER A 275 19.40 0.59 -2.19
N ALA A 276 19.84 -0.15 -1.17
CA ALA A 276 19.01 -0.48 0.00
C ALA A 276 18.70 0.72 0.93
N ALA A 277 19.48 1.81 0.86
CA ALA A 277 19.14 3.09 1.49
C ALA A 277 19.91 4.25 0.83
N SER A 278 19.24 5.36 0.58
CA SER A 278 19.87 6.67 0.33
C SER A 278 18.93 7.75 0.85
N PRO A 279 19.41 8.80 1.56
CA PRO A 279 18.59 9.97 1.87
C PRO A 279 18.22 10.77 0.61
N ASP A 280 18.97 10.56 -0.47
CA ASP A 280 18.78 11.17 -1.77
C ASP A 280 19.30 10.22 -2.87
N PRO A 281 18.42 9.42 -3.51
CA PRO A 281 18.82 8.49 -4.57
C PRO A 281 19.25 9.20 -5.87
N GLU A 282 18.99 10.51 -6.03
CA GLU A 282 19.36 11.30 -7.22
C GLU A 282 20.81 11.81 -7.17
N HIS A 283 21.36 12.05 -5.97
CA HIS A 283 22.72 12.59 -5.78
C HIS A 283 23.85 11.53 -5.76
N ARG A 284 23.65 10.37 -6.38
CA ARG A 284 24.77 9.46 -6.64
C ARG A 284 25.67 10.06 -7.75
N ASP A 285 26.97 9.80 -7.66
CA ASP A 285 28.02 10.21 -8.62
C ASP A 285 27.82 9.66 -10.06
N ASP A 286 26.66 9.06 -10.34
CA ASP A 286 26.24 8.40 -11.56
C ASP A 286 25.53 9.37 -12.54
N GLY A 287 25.28 10.61 -12.10
CA GLY A 287 24.57 11.65 -12.85
C GLY A 287 23.07 11.69 -12.52
N GLY A 288 22.61 12.78 -11.92
CA GLY A 288 21.24 12.98 -11.41
C GLY A 288 20.08 12.87 -12.44
N ASP A 289 20.38 12.58 -13.71
CA ASP A 289 19.40 12.26 -14.76
C ASP A 289 19.05 10.75 -14.83
N ALA A 290 19.65 9.89 -13.99
CA ALA A 290 19.50 8.43 -14.09
C ALA A 290 18.09 7.87 -13.79
N LEU A 291 17.17 8.69 -13.27
CA LEU A 291 15.81 8.28 -12.88
C LEU A 291 14.71 8.83 -13.80
N VAL A 292 15.07 9.53 -14.88
CA VAL A 292 14.12 10.06 -15.87
C VAL A 292 14.15 9.20 -17.13
N GLY A 293 12.98 8.94 -17.70
CA GLY A 293 12.84 8.13 -18.91
C GLY A 293 13.07 6.61 -18.72
N PRO A 294 13.23 5.88 -19.83
CA PRO A 294 13.30 4.43 -19.84
C PRO A 294 14.53 3.88 -19.12
N ARG A 295 14.30 2.96 -18.18
CA ARG A 295 15.35 2.38 -17.32
C ARG A 295 14.92 1.05 -16.74
N LEU A 296 15.88 0.22 -16.34
CA LEU A 296 15.62 -1.04 -15.65
C LEU A 296 16.20 -0.97 -14.25
N VAL A 297 15.39 -1.30 -13.25
CA VAL A 297 15.79 -1.31 -11.83
C VAL A 297 15.80 -2.75 -11.33
N LEU A 298 16.97 -3.26 -10.93
CA LEU A 298 17.12 -4.54 -10.25
C LEU A 298 17.29 -4.31 -8.74
N SER A 299 16.36 -4.81 -7.95
CA SER A 299 16.37 -4.68 -6.50
C SER A 299 17.32 -5.68 -5.83
N PRO A 300 17.82 -5.39 -4.62
CA PRO A 300 18.68 -6.30 -3.87
C PRO A 300 18.07 -7.68 -3.56
N ASP A 301 16.74 -7.80 -3.67
CA ASP A 301 15.99 -9.03 -3.42
C ASP A 301 15.70 -9.82 -4.72
N GLY A 302 16.33 -9.46 -5.84
CA GLY A 302 16.21 -10.13 -7.14
C GLY A 302 14.96 -9.75 -7.95
N THR A 303 14.07 -8.92 -7.39
CA THR A 303 12.93 -8.35 -8.12
C THR A 303 13.42 -7.27 -9.08
N TYR A 304 12.72 -7.05 -10.20
CA TYR A 304 13.05 -5.94 -11.08
C TYR A 304 11.83 -5.18 -11.57
N GLU A 305 12.08 -3.96 -12.02
CA GLU A 305 11.08 -3.14 -12.69
C GLU A 305 11.69 -2.42 -13.89
N ALA A 306 11.12 -2.66 -15.07
CA ALA A 306 11.47 -1.97 -16.30
C ALA A 306 10.48 -0.83 -16.51
N PHE A 307 10.99 0.41 -16.49
CA PHE A 307 10.27 1.61 -16.90
C PHE A 307 10.52 1.79 -18.40
N LEU A 308 9.47 1.72 -19.20
CA LEU A 308 9.56 1.64 -20.67
C LEU A 308 9.19 2.97 -21.33
N ALA A 309 8.29 3.74 -20.72
CA ALA A 309 7.81 5.02 -21.23
C ALA A 309 7.35 5.93 -20.09
N GLU A 310 7.35 7.25 -20.34
CA GLU A 310 6.68 8.21 -19.47
C GLU A 310 5.16 8.19 -19.74
N PRO A 311 4.30 8.15 -18.72
CA PRO A 311 2.86 8.14 -18.92
C PRO A 311 2.34 9.44 -19.57
N ASP A 312 1.56 9.34 -20.64
CA ASP A 312 0.82 10.47 -21.18
C ASP A 312 -0.50 10.66 -20.39
N ARG A 313 -0.49 11.65 -19.50
CA ARG A 313 -1.64 11.96 -18.61
C ARG A 313 -2.78 12.67 -19.33
N TYR A 314 -2.59 13.07 -20.59
CA TYR A 314 -3.62 13.68 -21.43
C TYR A 314 -4.12 12.72 -22.51
N ALA A 315 -3.62 11.48 -22.52
CA ALA A 315 -4.07 10.47 -23.44
C ALA A 315 -5.57 10.20 -23.27
N ARG A 316 -6.24 9.94 -24.39
CA ARG A 316 -7.65 9.56 -24.35
C ARG A 316 -7.77 8.16 -23.75
N PRO A 317 -8.62 7.96 -22.73
CA PRO A 317 -8.73 6.66 -22.07
C PRO A 317 -9.24 5.59 -23.04
N ILE A 318 -8.53 4.47 -23.06
CA ILE A 318 -9.04 3.19 -23.59
C ILE A 318 -9.98 2.53 -22.58
N ASP A 319 -10.69 1.49 -23.01
CA ASP A 319 -11.46 0.66 -22.08
C ASP A 319 -10.55 -0.35 -21.34
N VAL A 320 -11.09 -0.90 -20.25
CA VAL A 320 -10.39 -1.86 -19.38
C VAL A 320 -10.01 -3.15 -20.12
N ASP A 321 -10.87 -3.62 -21.03
CA ASP A 321 -10.62 -4.86 -21.79
C ASP A 321 -9.45 -4.69 -22.76
N ALA A 322 -9.35 -3.54 -23.43
CA ALA A 322 -8.21 -3.20 -24.26
C ALA A 322 -6.92 -3.09 -23.44
N ALA A 323 -6.98 -2.50 -22.24
CA ALA A 323 -5.83 -2.43 -21.34
C ALA A 323 -5.37 -3.83 -20.92
N ARG A 324 -6.31 -4.72 -20.58
CA ARG A 324 -6.07 -6.14 -20.30
C ARG A 324 -5.40 -6.85 -21.48
N ASP A 325 -5.94 -6.71 -22.69
CA ASP A 325 -5.41 -7.37 -23.89
C ASP A 325 -3.98 -6.91 -24.23
N ILE A 326 -3.66 -5.63 -24.00
CA ILE A 326 -2.30 -5.12 -24.17
C ILE A 326 -1.38 -5.71 -23.10
N ALA A 327 -1.82 -5.76 -21.84
CA ALA A 327 -1.04 -6.34 -20.76
C ALA A 327 -0.75 -7.83 -20.98
N GLU A 328 -1.75 -8.63 -21.34
CA GLU A 328 -1.57 -10.06 -21.62
C GLU A 328 -0.59 -10.31 -22.77
N ARG A 329 -0.66 -9.52 -23.85
CA ARG A 329 0.30 -9.60 -24.97
C ARG A 329 1.71 -9.21 -24.53
N THR A 330 1.82 -8.19 -23.68
CA THR A 330 3.10 -7.74 -23.12
C THR A 330 3.74 -8.86 -22.32
N VAL A 331 3.01 -9.45 -21.36
CA VAL A 331 3.51 -10.56 -20.55
C VAL A 331 3.92 -11.77 -21.41
N ARG A 332 3.11 -12.15 -22.41
CA ARG A 332 3.47 -13.25 -23.34
C ARG A 332 4.76 -12.97 -24.11
N SER A 333 5.02 -11.71 -24.45
CA SER A 333 6.25 -11.31 -25.17
C SER A 333 7.51 -11.30 -24.30
N LEU A 334 7.38 -11.33 -22.96
CA LEU A 334 8.52 -11.38 -22.05
C LEU A 334 9.17 -12.77 -21.98
N GLU A 335 8.48 -13.80 -22.46
CA GLU A 335 8.95 -15.20 -22.48
C GLU A 335 9.52 -15.63 -21.12
N LEU A 336 8.78 -15.35 -20.04
CA LEU A 336 9.18 -15.75 -18.69
C LEU A 336 9.11 -17.27 -18.55
N ASP A 337 10.08 -17.85 -17.85
CA ASP A 337 10.15 -19.30 -17.57
C ASP A 337 9.22 -19.70 -16.42
N THR A 338 7.98 -19.19 -16.47
CA THR A 338 6.96 -19.43 -15.47
C THR A 338 5.58 -19.18 -16.08
N GLU A 339 4.61 -19.97 -15.67
CA GLU A 339 3.22 -19.76 -16.07
C GLU A 339 2.64 -18.58 -15.26
N LEU A 340 1.86 -17.75 -15.94
CA LEU A 340 1.21 -16.59 -15.34
C LEU A 340 -0.28 -16.59 -15.63
N VAL A 341 -1.08 -16.28 -14.60
CA VAL A 341 -2.52 -16.06 -14.73
C VAL A 341 -2.87 -14.64 -14.31
N LEU A 342 -3.76 -13.98 -15.06
CA LEU A 342 -4.28 -12.66 -14.69
C LEU A 342 -5.08 -12.78 -13.39
N ASP A 343 -4.79 -11.91 -12.41
CA ASP A 343 -5.48 -11.86 -11.12
C ASP A 343 -6.45 -10.68 -11.03
N ALA A 344 -5.98 -9.49 -11.40
CA ALA A 344 -6.75 -8.27 -11.28
C ALA A 344 -6.30 -7.23 -12.30
N VAL A 345 -7.20 -6.30 -12.63
CA VAL A 345 -6.86 -5.02 -13.24
C VAL A 345 -7.29 -3.92 -12.26
N THR A 346 -6.39 -2.98 -12.07
CA THR A 346 -6.62 -1.79 -11.24
C THR A 346 -6.61 -0.56 -12.14
N VAL A 347 -7.46 0.41 -11.82
CA VAL A 347 -7.53 1.70 -12.52
C VAL A 347 -7.10 2.77 -11.54
N THR A 348 -6.18 3.63 -11.95
CA THR A 348 -5.86 4.87 -11.23
C THR A 348 -6.64 6.01 -11.84
N GLU A 349 -7.37 6.73 -11.00
CA GLU A 349 -8.08 7.95 -11.35
C GLU A 349 -7.46 9.15 -10.64
N HIS A 350 -7.70 10.34 -11.16
CA HIS A 350 -7.27 11.59 -10.53
C HIS A 350 -8.24 12.74 -10.79
N GLY A 351 -8.17 13.74 -9.92
CA GLY A 351 -8.97 14.96 -9.99
C GLY A 351 -8.42 16.03 -9.07
N GLY A 352 -9.14 17.16 -8.96
CA GLY A 352 -8.71 18.26 -8.12
C GLY A 352 -9.81 19.26 -7.81
N ALA A 353 -9.59 20.07 -6.79
CA ALA A 353 -10.48 21.17 -6.43
C ALA A 353 -9.70 22.35 -5.83
N SER A 354 -10.30 23.53 -5.90
CA SER A 354 -9.75 24.78 -5.38
C SER A 354 -10.58 25.38 -4.26
N GLN A 355 -9.96 26.33 -3.56
CA GLN A 355 -10.61 27.16 -2.53
C GLN A 355 -11.75 28.00 -3.06
N ASP A 356 -11.66 28.43 -4.32
CA ASP A 356 -12.67 29.26 -4.97
C ASP A 356 -13.86 28.42 -5.48
N GLY A 357 -13.82 27.09 -5.28
CA GLY A 357 -14.89 26.17 -5.64
C GLY A 357 -14.75 25.56 -7.03
N ASP A 358 -13.62 25.78 -7.72
CA ASP A 358 -13.36 25.09 -8.99
C ASP A 358 -13.15 23.60 -8.72
N GLN A 359 -13.70 22.75 -9.59
CA GLN A 359 -13.46 21.32 -9.58
C GLN A 359 -12.99 20.87 -10.95
N THR A 360 -12.00 19.99 -10.95
CA THR A 360 -11.53 19.30 -12.15
C THR A 360 -12.27 17.98 -12.25
N GLU A 361 -12.82 17.70 -13.44
CA GLU A 361 -13.43 16.40 -13.73
C GLU A 361 -12.43 15.26 -13.51
N THR A 362 -12.94 14.14 -13.01
CA THR A 362 -12.16 12.92 -12.85
C THR A 362 -11.70 12.39 -14.20
N ALA A 363 -10.44 12.00 -14.28
CA ALA A 363 -9.85 11.33 -15.42
C ALA A 363 -9.08 10.08 -15.00
N ILE A 364 -8.93 9.12 -15.92
CA ILE A 364 -8.08 7.95 -15.74
C ILE A 364 -6.63 8.38 -15.98
N ALA A 365 -5.74 8.09 -15.03
CA ALA A 365 -4.30 8.28 -15.19
C ALA A 365 -3.65 7.04 -15.82
N ASP A 366 -3.96 5.86 -15.30
CA ASP A 366 -3.30 4.61 -15.70
C ASP A 366 -4.15 3.38 -15.39
N PHE A 367 -3.78 2.27 -16.02
CA PHE A 367 -4.26 0.91 -15.76
C PHE A 367 -3.09 0.07 -15.29
N THR A 368 -3.27 -0.79 -14.30
CA THR A 368 -2.28 -1.81 -13.92
C THR A 368 -2.91 -3.18 -13.89
N ALA A 369 -2.42 -4.08 -14.74
CA ALA A 369 -2.78 -5.50 -14.75
C ALA A 369 -1.81 -6.29 -13.88
N HIS A 370 -2.35 -7.12 -12.99
CA HIS A 370 -1.62 -7.94 -12.02
C HIS A 370 -1.74 -9.41 -12.40
N PHE A 371 -0.62 -10.11 -12.46
CA PHE A 371 -0.52 -11.53 -12.81
C PHE A 371 0.13 -12.31 -11.68
N ARG A 372 -0.36 -13.54 -11.44
CA ARG A 372 0.18 -14.49 -10.47
C ARG A 372 0.94 -15.59 -11.16
N GLN A 373 2.12 -15.89 -10.64
CA GLN A 373 2.89 -17.09 -10.96
C GLN A 373 2.09 -18.34 -10.63
N VAL A 374 2.14 -19.33 -11.50
CA VAL A 374 1.47 -20.61 -11.34
C VAL A 374 2.51 -21.73 -11.25
N PHE A 375 2.34 -22.62 -10.27
CA PHE A 375 3.11 -23.86 -10.15
C PHE A 375 2.15 -25.04 -10.15
N ASP A 376 2.30 -25.93 -11.14
CA ASP A 376 1.48 -27.14 -11.31
C ASP A 376 -0.05 -26.84 -11.21
N GLY A 377 -0.48 -25.82 -11.95
CA GLY A 377 -1.88 -25.36 -11.98
C GLY A 377 -2.36 -24.59 -10.73
N THR A 378 -1.53 -24.42 -9.71
CA THR A 378 -1.86 -23.67 -8.49
C THR A 378 -1.17 -22.31 -8.48
N PRO A 379 -1.89 -21.19 -8.35
CA PRO A 379 -1.29 -19.87 -8.33
C PRO A 379 -0.53 -19.60 -7.01
N MET A 380 0.43 -18.67 -7.05
CA MET A 380 0.99 -18.04 -5.86
C MET A 380 -0.08 -17.20 -5.17
N ALA A 381 0.05 -17.00 -3.87
CA ALA A 381 -0.93 -16.30 -3.07
C ALA A 381 -0.94 -14.82 -3.43
N ARG A 382 -2.12 -14.18 -3.47
CA ARG A 382 -2.26 -12.76 -3.84
C ARG A 382 -1.39 -11.87 -2.96
N GLY A 383 -0.81 -10.85 -3.58
CA GLY A 383 0.14 -9.95 -2.94
C GLY A 383 1.52 -10.58 -2.74
N HIS A 384 2.52 -9.73 -2.49
CA HIS A 384 3.91 -10.10 -2.29
C HIS A 384 4.62 -10.70 -3.52
N ASP A 385 5.36 -11.80 -3.33
CA ASP A 385 6.21 -12.41 -4.34
C ASP A 385 5.40 -13.32 -5.28
N GLY A 386 6.01 -13.79 -6.36
CA GLY A 386 5.29 -14.59 -7.36
C GLY A 386 4.32 -13.77 -8.21
N HIS A 387 4.59 -12.48 -8.41
CA HIS A 387 3.73 -11.57 -9.17
C HIS A 387 4.47 -10.87 -10.30
N VAL A 388 3.73 -10.59 -11.38
CA VAL A 388 4.13 -9.64 -12.42
C VAL A 388 3.05 -8.58 -12.54
N SER A 389 3.43 -7.31 -12.67
CA SER A 389 2.50 -6.24 -13.00
C SER A 389 2.91 -5.52 -14.27
N VAL A 390 1.92 -5.12 -15.06
CA VAL A 390 2.09 -4.30 -16.27
C VAL A 390 1.24 -3.04 -16.11
N THR A 391 1.89 -1.88 -16.11
CA THR A 391 1.23 -0.58 -16.00
C THR A 391 1.19 0.09 -17.36
N LEU A 392 0.02 0.59 -17.75
CA LEU A 392 -0.25 1.30 -18.97
C LEU A 392 -0.78 2.70 -18.65
N ASP A 393 -0.40 3.71 -19.43
CA ASP A 393 -1.10 5.00 -19.36
C ASP A 393 -2.55 4.88 -19.85
N ALA A 394 -3.31 5.97 -19.72
CA ALA A 394 -4.70 6.02 -20.17
C ALA A 394 -4.87 5.67 -21.66
N GLY A 395 -3.86 5.92 -22.51
CA GLY A 395 -3.89 5.63 -23.94
C GLY A 395 -3.53 4.18 -24.31
N GLY A 396 -3.08 3.36 -23.35
CA GLY A 396 -2.64 1.99 -23.57
C GLY A 396 -1.16 1.85 -23.90
N THR A 397 -0.34 2.89 -23.70
CA THR A 397 1.12 2.77 -23.79
C THR A 397 1.63 2.02 -22.56
N VAL A 398 2.41 0.96 -22.74
CA VAL A 398 3.04 0.27 -21.61
C VAL A 398 4.12 1.16 -21.01
N CYS A 399 3.91 1.61 -19.78
CA CYS A 399 4.83 2.48 -19.05
C CYS A 399 5.81 1.70 -18.18
N SER A 400 5.38 0.60 -17.56
CA SER A 400 6.28 -0.24 -16.77
C SER A 400 5.87 -1.70 -16.69
N VAL A 401 6.86 -2.55 -16.41
CA VAL A 401 6.71 -3.97 -16.09
C VAL A 401 7.50 -4.27 -14.83
N SER A 402 6.82 -4.76 -13.78
CA SER A 402 7.45 -5.21 -12.54
C SER A 402 7.37 -6.73 -12.45
N ASP A 403 8.46 -7.39 -12.06
CA ASP A 403 8.56 -8.84 -11.94
C ASP A 403 9.17 -9.22 -10.59
N ARG A 404 8.36 -9.97 -9.84
CA ARG A 404 8.66 -10.51 -8.51
C ARG A 404 8.54 -12.04 -8.48
N THR A 405 8.59 -12.68 -9.63
CA THR A 405 8.53 -14.15 -9.74
C THR A 405 9.76 -14.80 -9.13
N VAL A 406 9.59 -16.04 -8.68
CA VAL A 406 10.65 -16.86 -8.09
C VAL A 406 10.84 -18.14 -8.90
N SER A 407 12.05 -18.70 -8.86
CA SER A 407 12.31 -20.01 -9.45
C SER A 407 11.92 -21.11 -8.45
N VAL A 408 11.08 -22.06 -8.84
CA VAL A 408 10.81 -23.25 -8.03
C VAL A 408 11.89 -24.29 -8.32
N VAL A 409 12.78 -24.53 -7.35
CA VAL A 409 13.94 -25.41 -7.51
C VAL A 409 13.75 -26.79 -6.89
N GLY A 410 12.71 -26.94 -6.07
CA GLY A 410 12.33 -28.21 -5.47
C GLY A 410 10.87 -28.22 -5.07
N ALA A 411 10.25 -29.39 -5.16
CA ALA A 411 8.93 -29.65 -4.64
C ALA A 411 8.96 -30.99 -3.92
N VAL A 412 8.56 -30.98 -2.65
CA VAL A 412 8.44 -32.20 -1.85
C VAL A 412 7.02 -32.28 -1.32
N GLU A 413 6.47 -33.49 -1.25
CA GLU A 413 5.16 -33.69 -0.65
C GLU A 413 5.21 -33.19 0.80
N ALA A 414 4.29 -32.30 1.16
CA ALA A 414 4.20 -31.80 2.51
C ALA A 414 3.79 -32.94 3.43
N ALA A 415 4.51 -33.12 4.54
CA ALA A 415 3.99 -33.95 5.61
C ALA A 415 2.63 -33.36 6.04
N PRO A 416 1.58 -34.17 6.21
CA PRO A 416 0.30 -33.66 6.68
C PRO A 416 0.53 -32.84 7.94
N ALA A 417 0.05 -31.60 7.98
CA ALA A 417 0.07 -30.82 9.21
C ALA A 417 -0.66 -31.63 10.29
N ASP A 418 0.07 -32.03 11.34
CA ASP A 418 -0.36 -32.88 12.47
C ASP A 418 -1.81 -33.41 12.40
N GLY A 419 -2.02 -34.47 11.60
CA GLY A 419 -3.19 -35.35 11.72
C GLY A 419 -4.48 -34.97 10.98
N TYR A 420 -4.47 -34.08 9.98
CA TYR A 420 -5.70 -33.72 9.24
C TYR A 420 -5.62 -34.02 7.74
N GLY A 421 -6.74 -34.50 7.18
CA GLY A 421 -6.95 -34.54 5.74
C GLY A 421 -7.11 -33.12 5.18
N VAL A 422 -6.84 -32.95 3.89
CA VAL A 422 -6.83 -31.68 3.14
C VAL A 422 -8.26 -31.14 2.92
N ASP A 423 -9.05 -31.02 4.00
CA ASP A 423 -10.36 -30.36 3.95
C ASP A 423 -10.17 -28.86 4.18
N VAL A 424 -10.16 -28.12 3.07
CA VAL A 424 -10.05 -26.66 3.03
C VAL A 424 -11.15 -25.99 3.84
N ASP A 425 -12.38 -26.51 3.77
CA ASP A 425 -13.50 -25.95 4.52
C ASP A 425 -13.24 -26.13 6.01
N GLU A 426 -12.90 -27.33 6.48
CA GLU A 426 -12.62 -27.56 7.90
C GLU A 426 -11.46 -26.69 8.41
N ALA A 427 -10.40 -26.54 7.61
CA ALA A 427 -9.23 -25.73 7.96
C ALA A 427 -9.59 -24.24 8.12
N LEU A 428 -10.32 -23.66 7.16
CA LEU A 428 -10.77 -22.27 7.21
C LEU A 428 -11.80 -22.04 8.32
N HIS A 429 -12.80 -22.92 8.48
CA HIS A 429 -13.79 -22.81 9.55
C HIS A 429 -13.15 -22.79 10.94
N ARG A 430 -12.10 -23.61 11.16
CA ARG A 430 -11.33 -23.57 12.42
C ARG A 430 -10.65 -22.22 12.64
N ARG A 431 -10.03 -21.65 11.60
CA ARG A 431 -9.35 -20.35 11.69
C ARG A 431 -10.32 -19.19 11.91
N ILE A 432 -11.49 -19.23 11.27
CA ILE A 432 -12.57 -18.27 11.51
C ILE A 432 -13.08 -18.40 12.95
N ALA A 433 -13.34 -19.62 13.43
CA ALA A 433 -13.76 -19.86 14.82
C ALA A 433 -12.71 -19.41 15.85
N ASP A 434 -11.42 -19.58 15.54
CA ASP A 434 -10.31 -19.09 16.35
C ASP A 434 -10.31 -17.55 16.43
N LEU A 435 -10.50 -16.87 15.29
CA LEU A 435 -10.60 -15.41 15.22
C LEU A 435 -11.81 -14.91 16.01
N GLU A 436 -12.99 -15.51 15.85
CA GLU A 436 -14.17 -15.16 16.64
C GLU A 436 -13.93 -15.36 18.14
N ARG A 437 -13.29 -16.47 18.53
CA ARG A 437 -12.95 -16.74 19.93
C ARG A 437 -11.98 -15.69 20.46
N GLN A 438 -10.98 -15.29 19.68
CA GLN A 438 -10.06 -14.23 20.06
C GLN A 438 -10.80 -12.90 20.27
N LEU A 439 -11.67 -12.50 19.34
CA LEU A 439 -12.51 -11.31 19.49
C LEU A 439 -13.34 -11.36 20.79
N ARG A 440 -13.97 -12.51 21.10
CA ARG A 440 -14.71 -12.71 22.36
C ARG A 440 -13.83 -12.64 23.60
N CYS A 441 -12.66 -13.28 23.60
CA CYS A 441 -11.73 -13.30 24.73
C CYS A 441 -11.14 -11.93 25.05
N ASP A 442 -10.95 -11.08 24.03
CA ASP A 442 -10.46 -9.71 24.18
C ASP A 442 -11.54 -8.75 24.73
N GLY A 443 -12.69 -9.28 25.20
CA GLY A 443 -13.80 -8.49 25.74
C GLY A 443 -14.68 -7.85 24.65
N ARG A 444 -14.60 -8.33 23.41
CA ARG A 444 -15.25 -7.71 22.24
C ARG A 444 -16.41 -8.54 21.72
N SER A 445 -17.28 -8.99 22.63
CA SER A 445 -18.45 -9.82 22.31
C SER A 445 -19.39 -9.23 21.26
N ASP A 446 -19.32 -7.92 21.05
CA ASP A 446 -20.23 -7.16 20.21
C ASP A 446 -19.68 -6.93 18.79
N SER A 447 -18.49 -7.45 18.48
CA SER A 447 -17.94 -7.36 17.12
C SER A 447 -18.66 -8.32 16.17
N GLU A 448 -19.05 -7.82 15.00
CA GLU A 448 -19.62 -8.64 13.93
C GLU A 448 -18.51 -9.10 12.99
N LEU A 449 -18.47 -10.40 12.68
CA LEU A 449 -17.61 -10.97 11.66
C LEU A 449 -18.45 -11.34 10.45
N VAL A 450 -18.14 -10.73 9.30
CA VAL A 450 -18.83 -10.94 8.03
C VAL A 450 -17.88 -11.59 7.05
N LEU A 451 -18.18 -12.80 6.59
CA LEU A 451 -17.43 -13.44 5.52
C LEU A 451 -17.69 -12.73 4.19
N LEU A 452 -16.63 -12.35 3.47
CA LEU A 452 -16.77 -11.71 2.18
C LEU A 452 -16.96 -12.77 1.08
N PRO A 453 -18.02 -12.66 0.25
CA PRO A 453 -18.27 -13.62 -0.81
C PRO A 453 -17.16 -13.60 -1.86
N ASP A 454 -16.93 -14.74 -2.50
CA ASP A 454 -16.00 -14.90 -3.64
C ASP A 454 -14.54 -14.49 -3.35
N THR A 455 -14.13 -14.51 -2.08
CA THR A 455 -12.75 -14.18 -1.64
C THR A 455 -11.88 -15.39 -1.34
N ARG A 456 -12.44 -16.60 -1.46
CA ARG A 456 -11.70 -17.84 -1.24
C ARG A 456 -10.58 -17.99 -2.27
N ASP A 457 -9.37 -18.30 -1.81
CA ASP A 457 -8.19 -18.55 -2.65
C ASP A 457 -7.40 -19.73 -2.08
N VAL A 458 -7.02 -20.68 -2.94
CA VAL A 458 -6.08 -21.76 -2.59
C VAL A 458 -4.82 -21.55 -3.42
N SER A 459 -3.71 -21.32 -2.74
CA SER A 459 -2.52 -20.79 -3.38
C SER A 459 -1.24 -21.07 -2.59
N TYR A 460 -0.08 -20.90 -3.23
CA TYR A 460 1.21 -21.01 -2.57
C TYR A 460 1.64 -19.68 -1.95
N ARG A 461 1.75 -19.61 -0.62
CA ARG A 461 2.35 -18.46 0.07
C ARG A 461 3.86 -18.66 0.15
N ILE A 462 4.62 -17.75 -0.45
CA ILE A 462 6.06 -17.69 -0.32
C ILE A 462 6.43 -17.12 1.06
N ASP A 463 7.37 -17.78 1.70
CA ASP A 463 8.03 -17.38 2.93
C ASP A 463 9.53 -17.65 2.81
N HIS A 464 10.29 -16.57 2.61
CA HIS A 464 11.74 -16.62 2.41
C HIS A 464 12.15 -17.51 1.22
N ASP A 465 12.73 -18.66 1.49
CA ASP A 465 13.25 -19.64 0.53
C ASP A 465 12.31 -20.84 0.32
N SER A 466 11.09 -20.77 0.86
CA SER A 466 10.10 -21.82 0.70
C SER A 466 8.71 -21.27 0.37
N ALA A 467 7.85 -22.10 -0.19
CA ALA A 467 6.43 -21.80 -0.30
C ALA A 467 5.59 -22.96 0.23
N VAL A 468 4.47 -22.63 0.86
CA VAL A 468 3.52 -23.59 1.43
C VAL A 468 2.13 -23.35 0.86
N LEU A 469 1.38 -24.43 0.67
CA LEU A 469 0.00 -24.34 0.23
C LEU A 469 -0.86 -23.77 1.35
N VAL A 470 -1.67 -22.77 1.03
CA VAL A 470 -2.59 -22.12 1.96
C VAL A 470 -3.98 -22.01 1.35
N ALA A 471 -4.99 -22.05 2.20
CA ALA A 471 -6.32 -21.57 1.90
C ALA A 471 -6.51 -20.21 2.59
N ARG A 472 -7.08 -19.25 1.87
CA ARG A 472 -7.36 -17.90 2.35
C ARG A 472 -8.81 -17.54 2.10
N GLU A 473 -9.40 -16.80 3.03
CA GLU A 473 -10.67 -16.10 2.88
C GLU A 473 -10.57 -14.71 3.52
N GLU A 474 -11.34 -13.76 3.00
CA GLU A 474 -11.40 -12.42 3.57
C GLU A 474 -12.64 -12.27 4.45
N VAL A 475 -12.45 -11.67 5.61
CA VAL A 475 -13.53 -11.33 6.54
C VAL A 475 -13.50 -9.84 6.83
N GLU A 476 -14.67 -9.26 7.01
CA GLU A 476 -14.84 -7.92 7.57
C GLU A 476 -15.17 -8.04 9.05
N VAL A 477 -14.41 -7.35 9.90
CA VAL A 477 -14.65 -7.25 11.33
C VAL A 477 -15.18 -5.86 11.62
N ARG A 478 -16.42 -5.77 12.07
CA ARG A 478 -17.08 -4.52 12.47
C ARG A 478 -17.12 -4.43 13.98
N SER A 479 -16.73 -3.28 14.53
CA SER A 479 -16.66 -3.06 15.97
C SER A 479 -16.88 -1.57 16.24
N GLY A 480 -17.94 -1.26 16.99
CA GLY A 480 -18.35 0.13 17.22
C GLY A 480 -18.63 0.85 15.90
N ASP A 481 -17.95 1.99 15.71
CA ASP A 481 -18.06 2.82 14.51
C ASP A 481 -17.01 2.46 13.44
N PHE A 482 -16.18 1.43 13.68
CA PHE A 482 -15.09 1.05 12.79
C PHE A 482 -15.31 -0.32 12.16
N ALA A 483 -14.71 -0.49 10.99
CA ALA A 483 -14.61 -1.78 10.33
C ALA A 483 -13.21 -1.94 9.73
N ILE A 484 -12.74 -3.17 9.66
CA ILE A 484 -11.45 -3.53 9.05
C ILE A 484 -11.58 -4.87 8.35
N ARG A 485 -10.86 -5.09 7.26
CA ARG A 485 -10.76 -6.41 6.63
C ARG A 485 -9.58 -7.18 7.18
N LYS A 486 -9.74 -8.50 7.31
CA LYS A 486 -8.67 -9.43 7.68
C LYS A 486 -8.62 -10.55 6.66
N VAL A 487 -7.41 -11.02 6.37
CA VAL A 487 -7.21 -12.28 5.63
C VAL A 487 -7.09 -13.40 6.66
N VAL A 488 -8.04 -14.33 6.62
CA VAL A 488 -7.98 -15.57 7.39
C VAL A 488 -7.22 -16.59 6.55
N GLU A 489 -6.13 -17.13 7.10
CA GLU A 489 -5.26 -18.07 6.39
C GLU A 489 -5.13 -19.40 7.16
N ALA A 490 -5.26 -20.50 6.44
CA ALA A 490 -4.95 -21.84 6.91
C ALA A 490 -3.87 -22.48 6.03
N VAL A 491 -2.79 -22.97 6.64
CA VAL A 491 -1.80 -23.82 5.95
C VAL A 491 -2.40 -25.21 5.77
N LEU A 492 -2.29 -25.76 4.56
CA LEU A 492 -2.87 -27.05 4.16
C LEU A 492 -1.89 -28.21 4.26
#